data_AF-A0A520PH42-F1
#
_entry.id   AF-A0A520PH42-F1
#
_cell.length_a   1.000
_cell.length_b   1.000
_cell.length_c   1.000
_cell.angle_alpha   90.00
_cell.angle_beta   90.00
_cell.angle_gamma   90.00
#
_symmetry.space_group_name_H-M   'P 1'
#
loop_
_entity.id
_entity.type
_entity.pdbx_description
1 polymer ?
#
loop_
_entity_poly.entity_id
_entity_poly.type
_entity_poly.pdbx_seq_one_letter_code
_entity_poly.pdbx_strand_id
1 'polypeptide(L)'
;MRYFSLILFAAILIFSIDFATQNTDNVILNYTLDLINFNFMTSRPIFVPVFFSFAFGIIFSVFYFFFYHASLLRYQHKQKKEIKRLKRLVAIEREKHVKMEERNRELQLIVERVQNRLDIQNDPITTEPESGETSY
;
A
#
# COMPACT_ATOMS: atom_id res chain seq x y z
N MET A 1 1.66 -31.58 -0.98
CA MET A 1 1.09 -32.81 -0.35
C MET A 1 0.46 -32.44 0.99
N ARG A 2 -0.87 -32.49 1.12
CA ARG A 2 -1.64 -32.02 2.30
C ARG A 2 -1.25 -32.72 3.62
N TYR A 3 -0.71 -33.94 3.55
CA TYR A 3 -0.33 -34.75 4.72
C TYR A 3 1.15 -34.69 5.07
N PHE A 4 2.00 -34.06 4.24
CA PHE A 4 3.45 -34.04 4.47
C PHE A 4 3.81 -33.34 5.78
N SER A 5 3.11 -32.25 6.11
CA SER A 5 3.32 -31.54 7.38
C SER A 5 2.90 -32.38 8.60
N LEU A 6 1.85 -33.21 8.48
CA LEU A 6 1.42 -34.11 9.56
C LEU A 6 2.44 -35.24 9.78
N ILE A 7 2.97 -35.81 8.69
CA ILE A 7 3.99 -36.86 8.75
C ILE A 7 5.29 -36.31 9.34
N LEU A 8 5.72 -35.13 8.89
CA LEU A 8 6.89 -34.44 9.45
C LEU A 8 6.70 -34.15 10.94
N PHE A 9 5.53 -33.66 11.34
CA PHE A 9 5.22 -33.39 12.74
C PHE A 9 5.25 -34.67 13.59
N ALA A 10 4.64 -35.75 13.11
CA ALA A 10 4.66 -37.03 13.79
C ALA A 10 6.09 -37.58 13.93
N ALA A 11 6.93 -37.45 12.88
CA ALA A 11 8.33 -37.85 12.93
C ALA A 11 9.13 -37.04 13.95
N ILE A 12 8.95 -35.71 13.98
CA ILE A 12 9.58 -34.83 14.98
C ILE A 12 9.11 -35.18 16.40
N LEU A 13 7.84 -35.52 16.58
CA LEU A 13 7.28 -35.88 17.88
C LEU A 13 7.86 -37.20 18.39
N ILE A 14 7.92 -38.23 17.54
CA ILE A 14 8.55 -39.52 17.88
C ILE A 14 10.03 -39.32 18.21
N PHE A 15 10.75 -38.54 17.39
CA PHE A 15 12.14 -38.19 17.65
C PHE A 15 12.33 -37.44 18.97
N SER A 16 11.42 -36.53 19.31
CA SER A 16 11.48 -35.78 20.57
C SER A 16 11.27 -36.69 21.78
N ILE A 17 10.33 -37.65 21.70
CA ILE A 17 10.12 -38.63 22.76
C ILE A 17 11.37 -39.49 22.93
N ASP A 18 11.89 -40.04 21.82
CA ASP A 18 13.07 -40.90 21.83
C ASP A 18 14.30 -40.18 22.40
N PHE A 19 14.50 -38.93 21.99
CA PHE A 19 15.53 -38.04 22.53
C PHE A 19 15.37 -37.84 24.03
N ALA A 20 14.15 -37.58 24.52
CA ALA A 20 13.88 -37.36 25.94
C ALA A 20 14.15 -38.63 26.78
N THR A 21 13.78 -39.80 26.24
CA THR A 21 13.97 -41.08 26.94
C THR A 21 15.42 -41.54 26.96
N GLN A 22 16.21 -41.23 25.94
CA GLN A 22 17.63 -41.60 25.87
C GLN A 22 18.53 -40.65 26.65
N ASN A 23 18.13 -39.38 26.81
CA ASN A 23 18.97 -38.33 27.39
C ASN A 23 18.47 -37.89 28.77
N THR A 24 18.45 -38.82 29.73
CA THR A 24 18.01 -38.55 31.11
C THR A 24 19.12 -38.02 32.01
N ASP A 25 20.35 -37.90 31.51
CA ASP A 25 21.48 -37.41 32.29
C ASP A 25 21.26 -35.97 32.76
N ASN A 26 21.50 -35.78 34.05
CA ASN A 26 21.33 -34.48 34.70
C ASN A 26 22.51 -33.57 34.35
N VAL A 27 22.19 -32.39 33.85
CA VAL A 27 23.13 -31.29 33.66
C VAL A 27 22.87 -30.22 34.70
N ILE A 28 23.96 -29.65 35.20
CA ILE A 28 23.92 -28.52 36.11
C ILE A 28 23.88 -27.26 35.24
N LEU A 29 22.79 -26.52 35.35
CA LEU A 29 22.62 -25.23 34.70
C LEU A 29 22.86 -24.15 35.73
N ASN A 30 23.87 -23.31 35.47
CA ASN A 30 24.18 -22.15 36.29
C ASN A 30 23.87 -20.89 35.48
N TYR A 31 22.82 -20.17 35.86
CA TYR A 31 22.42 -18.91 35.24
C TYR A 31 22.81 -17.76 36.15
N THR A 32 23.84 -17.02 35.75
CA THR A 32 24.29 -15.81 36.44
C THR A 32 24.03 -14.59 35.56
N LEU A 33 23.31 -13.62 36.10
CA LEU A 33 23.07 -12.32 35.49
C LEU A 33 23.58 -11.23 36.44
N ASP A 34 24.83 -10.83 36.20
CA ASP A 34 25.55 -9.87 37.06
C ASP A 34 24.87 -8.49 37.10
N LEU A 35 24.16 -8.11 36.04
CA LEU A 35 23.46 -6.82 35.95
C LEU A 35 22.37 -6.65 37.01
N ILE A 36 21.76 -7.74 37.47
CA ILE A 36 20.64 -7.72 38.43
C ILE A 36 20.92 -8.58 39.68
N ASN A 37 22.19 -8.98 39.90
CA ASN A 37 22.60 -9.90 40.97
C ASN A 37 21.74 -11.17 41.05
N PHE A 38 21.30 -11.68 39.90
CA PHE A 38 20.48 -12.88 39.84
C PHE A 38 21.37 -14.10 39.62
N ASN A 39 21.31 -15.06 40.53
CA ASN A 39 22.00 -16.33 40.43
C ASN A 39 21.00 -17.46 40.63
N PHE A 40 20.89 -18.34 39.65
CA PHE A 40 19.99 -19.48 39.69
C PHE A 40 20.71 -20.75 39.23
N MET A 41 20.81 -21.71 40.13
CA MET A 41 21.40 -23.02 39.87
C MET A 41 20.31 -24.09 39.91
N THR A 42 20.24 -24.91 38.87
CA THR A 42 19.30 -26.02 38.81
C THR A 42 19.95 -27.24 38.19
N SER A 43 19.63 -28.43 38.70
CA SER A 43 20.04 -29.71 38.11
C SER A 43 18.81 -30.35 37.49
N ARG A 44 18.83 -30.52 36.16
CA ARG A 44 17.73 -31.08 35.39
C ARG A 44 18.26 -31.99 34.29
N PRO A 45 17.49 -32.97 33.82
CA PRO A 45 17.84 -33.76 32.65
C PRO A 45 18.09 -32.86 31.43
N ILE A 46 19.06 -33.21 30.58
CA ILE A 46 19.49 -32.38 29.44
C ILE A 46 18.37 -32.07 28.44
N PHE A 47 17.37 -32.95 28.31
CA PHE A 47 16.23 -32.70 27.43
C PHE A 47 15.38 -31.51 27.88
N VAL A 48 15.35 -31.21 29.17
CA VAL A 48 14.51 -30.13 29.74
C VAL A 48 14.92 -28.75 29.20
N PRO A 49 16.18 -28.27 29.34
CA PRO A 49 16.58 -26.98 28.79
C PRO A 49 16.45 -26.94 27.27
N VAL A 50 16.74 -28.05 26.56
CA VAL A 50 16.63 -28.12 25.10
C VAL A 50 15.19 -27.86 24.64
N PHE A 51 14.21 -28.55 25.22
CA PHE A 51 12.80 -28.29 24.88
C PHE A 51 12.33 -26.92 25.36
N PHE A 52 12.85 -26.41 26.47
CA PHE A 52 12.50 -25.08 26.94
C PHE A 52 12.99 -24.00 25.96
N SER A 53 14.23 -24.11 25.46
CA SER A 53 14.76 -23.25 24.41
C SER A 53 13.96 -23.37 23.11
N PHE A 54 13.56 -24.58 22.73
CA PHE A 54 12.74 -24.80 21.53
C PHE A 54 11.35 -24.17 21.67
N ALA A 55 10.69 -24.35 22.81
CA ALA A 55 9.39 -23.75 23.11
C ALA A 55 9.48 -22.22 23.09
N PHE A 56 10.50 -21.63 23.72
CA PHE A 56 10.74 -20.19 23.62
C PHE A 56 10.99 -19.75 22.19
N GLY A 57 11.75 -20.49 21.40
CA GLY A 57 11.97 -20.21 19.99
C GLY A 57 10.66 -20.15 19.19
N ILE A 58 9.75 -21.10 19.42
CA ILE A 58 8.41 -21.10 18.79
C ILE A 58 7.64 -19.87 19.24
N ILE A 59 7.60 -19.59 20.54
CA ILE A 59 6.88 -18.44 21.10
C ILE A 59 7.41 -17.12 20.51
N PHE A 60 8.73 -16.93 20.47
CA PHE A 60 9.36 -15.78 19.84
C PHE A 60 9.05 -15.68 18.35
N SER A 61 9.06 -16.79 17.62
CA SER A 61 8.69 -16.82 16.20
C SER A 61 7.24 -16.39 15.98
N VAL A 62 6.32 -16.85 16.84
CA VAL A 62 4.90 -16.48 16.77
C VAL A 62 4.72 -14.99 17.09
N PHE A 63 5.33 -14.49 18.16
CA PHE A 63 5.29 -13.07 18.49
C PHE A 63 5.88 -12.21 17.37
N TYR A 64 7.05 -12.57 16.85
CA TYR A 64 7.68 -11.87 15.74
C TYR A 64 6.76 -11.79 14.53
N PHE A 65 6.12 -12.91 14.16
CA PHE A 65 5.14 -12.95 13.08
C PHE A 65 3.98 -11.97 13.34
N PHE A 66 3.40 -11.98 14.54
CA PHE A 66 2.31 -11.06 14.88
C PHE A 66 2.73 -9.59 14.83
N PHE A 67 3.87 -9.22 15.42
CA PHE A 67 4.36 -7.84 15.40
C PHE A 67 4.70 -7.34 14.00
N TYR A 68 5.38 -8.18 13.22
CA TYR A 68 5.69 -7.87 11.82
C TYR A 68 4.42 -7.71 11.00
N HIS A 69 3.49 -8.65 11.12
CA HIS A 69 2.26 -8.63 10.34
C HIS A 69 1.32 -7.49 10.75
N ALA A 70 1.23 -7.16 12.05
CA ALA A 70 0.51 -5.99 12.54
C ALA A 70 1.12 -4.68 12.00
N SER A 71 2.45 -4.59 11.95
CA SER A 71 3.13 -3.43 11.35
C SER A 71 2.86 -3.32 9.85
N LEU A 72 2.88 -4.45 9.14
CA LEU A 72 2.59 -4.51 7.71
C LEU A 72 1.14 -4.13 7.41
N LEU A 73 0.18 -4.57 8.24
CA LEU A 73 -1.22 -4.17 8.16
C LEU A 73 -1.38 -2.65 8.32
N ARG A 74 -0.70 -2.03 9.30
CA ARG A 74 -0.72 -0.57 9.46
C ARG A 74 -0.21 0.15 8.22
N TYR A 75 0.88 -0.34 7.63
CA TYR A 75 1.43 0.21 6.40
C TYR A 75 0.44 0.12 5.23
N GLN A 76 -0.21 -1.03 5.04
CA GLN A 76 -1.23 -1.19 4.01
C GLN A 76 -2.44 -0.27 4.22
N HIS A 77 -2.89 -0.06 5.46
CA HIS A 77 -3.98 0.87 5.75
C HIS A 77 -3.58 2.31 5.41
N LYS A 78 -2.33 2.71 5.65
CA LYS A 78 -1.81 4.02 5.28
C LYS A 78 -1.80 4.19 3.76
N GLN A 79 -1.23 3.22 3.03
CA GLN A 79 -1.22 3.25 1.57
C GLN A 79 -2.64 3.28 0.98
N LYS A 80 -3.59 2.48 1.49
CA LYS A 80 -4.99 2.51 1.02
C LYS A 80 -5.64 3.89 1.21
N LYS A 81 -5.35 4.58 2.32
CA LYS A 81 -5.85 5.94 2.56
C LYS A 81 -5.25 6.94 1.58
N GLU A 82 -3.95 6.84 1.31
CA GLU A 82 -3.25 7.69 0.35
C GLU A 82 -3.79 7.49 -1.07
N ILE A 83 -3.95 6.24 -1.51
CA ILE A 83 -4.56 5.91 -2.82
C ILE A 83 -5.98 6.47 -2.92
N LYS A 84 -6.79 6.35 -1.87
CA LYS A 84 -8.16 6.90 -1.85
C LYS A 84 -8.16 8.44 -1.96
N ARG A 85 -7.21 9.12 -1.30
CA ARG A 85 -7.04 10.57 -1.42
C ARG A 85 -6.62 10.96 -2.83
N LEU A 86 -5.64 10.28 -3.39
CA LEU A 86 -5.12 10.56 -4.73
C LEU A 86 -6.22 10.36 -5.79
N LYS A 87 -7.00 9.27 -5.72
CA LYS A 87 -8.15 9.05 -6.60
C LYS A 87 -9.17 10.19 -6.54
N ARG A 88 -9.44 10.76 -5.35
CA ARG A 88 -10.35 11.90 -5.22
C ARG A 88 -9.78 13.16 -5.86
N LEU A 89 -8.49 13.43 -5.65
CA LEU A 89 -7.83 14.59 -6.26
C LEU A 89 -7.85 14.49 -7.79
N VAL A 90 -7.53 13.33 -8.35
CA VAL A 90 -7.61 13.09 -9.80
C VAL A 90 -9.03 13.27 -10.34
N ALA A 91 -10.06 12.82 -9.61
CA ALA A 91 -11.44 13.04 -10.03
C ALA A 91 -11.82 14.53 -10.07
N ILE A 92 -11.43 15.30 -9.04
CA ILE A 92 -11.67 16.75 -8.96
C ILE A 92 -10.93 17.48 -10.09
N GLU A 93 -9.68 17.11 -10.35
CA GLU A 93 -8.87 17.72 -11.41
C GLU A 93 -9.46 17.42 -12.79
N ARG A 94 -9.97 16.20 -13.02
CA ARG A 94 -10.69 15.84 -14.23
C ARG A 94 -11.96 16.66 -14.43
N GLU A 95 -12.77 16.85 -13.39
CA GLU A 95 -13.96 17.70 -13.44
C GLU A 95 -13.61 19.16 -13.75
N LYS A 96 -12.53 19.67 -13.16
CA LYS A 96 -12.02 21.02 -13.44
C LYS A 96 -11.57 21.16 -14.90
N HIS A 97 -10.92 20.14 -15.46
CA HIS A 97 -10.52 20.10 -16.87
C HIS A 97 -11.74 20.13 -17.80
N VAL A 98 -12.77 19.31 -17.54
CA VAL A 98 -14.02 19.32 -18.33
C VAL A 98 -14.67 20.70 -18.30
N LYS A 99 -14.81 21.30 -17.11
CA LYS A 99 -15.37 22.67 -16.97
C LYS A 99 -14.52 23.73 -17.67
N MET A 100 -13.20 23.55 -17.72
CA MET A 100 -12.31 24.46 -18.44
C MET A 100 -12.47 24.33 -19.96
N GLU A 101 -12.63 23.11 -20.47
CA GLU A 101 -12.92 22.86 -21.89
C GLU A 101 -14.27 23.47 -22.32
N GLU A 102 -15.31 23.34 -21.50
CA GLU A 102 -16.61 23.98 -21.75
C GLU A 102 -16.48 25.50 -21.84
N ARG A 103 -15.82 26.14 -20.87
CA ARG A 103 -15.57 27.59 -20.91
C ARG A 103 -14.72 28.01 -22.10
N ASN A 104 -13.75 27.18 -22.52
CA ASN A 104 -12.92 27.47 -23.69
C ASN A 104 -13.75 27.42 -24.98
N ARG A 105 -14.68 26.47 -25.10
CA ARG A 105 -15.63 26.41 -26.23
C ARG A 105 -16.56 27.62 -26.26
N GLU A 106 -17.07 28.05 -25.10
CA GLU A 106 -17.88 29.27 -25.00
C GLU A 106 -17.09 30.51 -25.44
N LEU A 107 -15.85 30.64 -25.00
CA LEU A 107 -14.96 31.73 -25.40
C LEU A 107 -14.69 31.71 -26.91
N GLN A 108 -14.42 30.54 -27.50
CA GLN A 108 -14.24 30.41 -28.95
C GLN A 108 -15.49 30.84 -29.73
N LEU A 109 -16.69 30.45 -29.28
CA LEU A 109 -17.95 30.88 -29.91
C LEU A 109 -18.21 32.39 -29.78
N ILE A 110 -17.73 33.03 -28.70
CA ILE A 110 -17.82 34.49 -28.54
C ILE A 110 -16.82 35.18 -29.48
N VAL A 111 -15.58 34.70 -29.53
CA VAL A 111 -14.55 35.22 -30.44
C VAL A 111 -15.01 35.10 -31.89
N GLU A 112 -15.56 33.96 -32.29
CA GLU A 112 -16.11 33.73 -33.64
C GLU A 112 -17.27 34.69 -33.94
N ARG A 113 -18.18 34.91 -32.99
CA ARG A 113 -19.27 35.89 -33.13
C ARG A 113 -18.78 37.33 -33.25
N VAL A 114 -17.72 37.69 -32.51
CA VAL A 114 -17.11 39.02 -32.59
C VAL A 114 -16.37 39.20 -33.92
N GLN A 115 -15.64 38.18 -34.38
CA GLN A 115 -14.95 38.20 -35.66
C GLN A 115 -15.95 38.36 -36.81
N ASN A 116 -17.03 37.58 -36.85
CA ASN A 116 -18.08 37.72 -37.86
C ASN A 116 -18.73 39.12 -37.84
N ARG A 117 -18.90 39.74 -36.67
CA ARG A 117 -19.41 41.12 -36.57
C ARG A 117 -18.42 42.15 -37.10
N LEU A 118 -17.12 41.96 -36.87
CA LEU A 118 -16.07 42.82 -37.41
C LEU A 118 -15.95 42.66 -38.92
N ASP A 119 -16.08 41.45 -39.46
CA ASP A 119 -16.05 41.20 -40.90
C ASP A 119 -17.25 41.86 -41.60
N ILE A 120 -18.46 41.77 -41.03
CA ILE A 120 -19.66 42.49 -41.53
C ILE A 120 -19.50 44.02 -41.44
N GLN A 121 -18.76 44.53 -40.46
CA GLN A 121 -18.53 45.96 -40.29
C GLN A 121 -17.40 46.49 -41.17
N ASN A 122 -16.53 45.62 -41.68
CA ASN A 122 -15.44 45.93 -42.59
C ASN A 122 -15.81 45.70 -44.07
N ASP A 123 -17.01 45.22 -44.38
CA ASP A 123 -17.52 45.20 -45.76
C ASP A 123 -17.72 46.64 -46.25
N PRO A 124 -17.01 47.07 -47.32
CA PRO A 124 -17.14 48.41 -47.84
C PRO A 124 -18.53 48.58 -48.46
N ILE A 125 -19.28 49.56 -47.96
CA ILE A 125 -20.53 50.03 -48.54
C ILE A 125 -20.27 50.35 -50.02
N THR A 126 -20.72 49.45 -50.90
CA THR A 126 -20.78 49.71 -52.34
C THR A 126 -22.01 50.56 -52.58
N THR A 127 -21.82 51.87 -52.54
CA THR A 127 -22.82 52.85 -52.96
C THR A 127 -22.92 52.77 -54.49
N GLU A 128 -23.99 52.17 -55.02
CA GLU A 128 -24.38 52.40 -56.41
C GLU A 128 -25.11 53.76 -56.49
N PRO A 129 -24.69 54.70 -57.36
CA PRO A 129 -25.50 55.85 -57.69
C PRO A 129 -26.31 55.58 -58.96
N GLU A 130 -27.62 55.79 -58.88
CA GLU A 130 -28.44 56.22 -60.01
C GLU A 130 -27.84 57.50 -60.63
N SER A 131 -27.55 57.49 -61.93
CA SER A 131 -27.84 58.65 -62.81
C SER A 131 -27.71 58.22 -64.27
N GLY A 132 -28.71 58.61 -65.07
CA GLY A 132 -28.81 58.27 -66.48
C GLY A 132 -27.86 59.07 -67.38
N GLU A 133 -27.68 58.55 -68.59
CA GLU A 133 -27.16 59.29 -69.72
C GLU A 133 -27.98 58.96 -70.97
N THR A 134 -28.69 59.97 -71.46
CA THR A 134 -29.25 60.11 -72.80
C THR A 134 -28.18 60.56 -73.81
N SER A 135 -28.45 60.32 -75.10
CA SER A 135 -27.80 60.86 -76.33
C SER A 135 -26.73 59.93 -76.93
N TYR A 136 -26.73 59.52 -78.20
CA TYR A 136 -27.37 59.98 -79.45
C TYR A 136 -27.87 58.80 -80.28
#